data_AF-A0A849U079-F1
#
_entry.id   AF-A0A849U079-F1
#
_cell.length_a   1.000
_cell.length_b   1.000
_cell.length_c   1.000
_cell.angle_alpha   90.00
_cell.angle_beta   90.00
_cell.angle_gamma   90.00
#
_symmetry.space_group_name_H-M   'P 1'
#
loop_
_entity.id
_entity.type
_entity.pdbx_description
1 polymer ?
#
loop_
_entity_poly.entity_id
_entity_poly.type
_entity_poly.pdbx_seq_one_letter_code
_entity_poly.pdbx_strand_id
1 'polypeptide(L)'
;MLDGVSTSADDEILFFICSENGDRRTAITMQNRYRTLVKALLLLVSLVGCGAMNASQCGGDGRTAMQELLYFGTETPSGHVTAEEWTRFLSETVTPRFPEGLSTWQASGQWRSASGQIIRESSYVLNLVHRDDPVPNKAVQDIIASYKIRFQQEAVLRVKSTVCKMF
;
A
#
# COMPACT_ATOMS: atom_id res chain seq x y z
N MET A 1 11.40 60.07 8.67
CA MET A 1 10.85 58.72 8.89
C MET A 1 11.19 57.92 7.65
N LEU A 2 12.09 56.94 7.64
CA LEU A 2 12.79 56.15 8.67
C LEU A 2 14.16 55.81 8.05
N ASP A 3 15.27 56.04 8.76
CA ASP A 3 16.11 55.01 9.41
C ASP A 3 17.25 54.50 8.52
N GLY A 4 18.44 54.41 9.10
CA GLY A 4 19.63 53.85 8.47
C GLY A 4 20.86 54.02 9.36
N VAL A 5 20.85 53.39 10.54
CA VAL A 5 22.02 53.29 11.42
C VAL A 5 22.98 52.22 10.92
N SER A 6 24.24 52.64 10.94
CA SER A 6 25.49 51.97 10.69
C SER A 6 25.65 50.61 11.33
N THR A 7 26.30 49.72 10.58
CA THR A 7 27.02 48.55 11.08
C THR A 7 28.25 48.96 11.87
N SER A 8 28.67 48.05 12.76
CA SER A 8 30.07 47.72 13.09
C SER A 8 30.83 48.79 13.87
N ALA A 9 31.73 48.49 14.76
CA ALA A 9 32.09 47.35 15.59
C ALA A 9 33.18 47.95 16.51
N ASP A 10 33.39 47.31 17.65
CA ASP A 10 34.66 47.37 18.38
C ASP A 10 35.06 48.74 18.97
N ASP A 11 34.82 48.86 20.27
CA ASP A 11 35.85 49.27 21.22
C ASP A 11 35.35 48.85 22.61
N GLU A 12 35.87 47.74 23.12
CA GLU A 12 36.99 47.74 24.08
C GLU A 12 36.60 48.47 25.38
N ILE A 13 36.33 47.69 26.43
CA ILE A 13 37.29 47.47 27.53
C ILE A 13 37.51 48.76 28.33
N LEU A 14 37.20 48.70 29.63
CA LEU A 14 37.33 49.75 30.66
C LEU A 14 36.09 50.62 30.91
N PHE A 15 35.01 50.00 31.40
CA PHE A 15 34.40 50.53 32.63
C PHE A 15 34.08 49.37 33.57
N PHE A 16 35.16 48.90 34.20
CA PHE A 16 35.10 48.16 35.44
C PHE A 16 34.28 48.99 36.46
N ILE A 17 33.51 48.29 37.30
CA ILE A 17 32.85 48.76 38.54
C ILE A 17 31.48 49.45 38.36
N CYS A 18 30.43 48.64 38.22
CA CYS A 18 29.22 48.87 39.00
C CYS A 18 28.56 47.54 39.41
N SER A 19 28.62 47.30 40.71
CA SER A 19 27.75 46.40 41.48
C SER A 19 28.02 44.89 41.39
N GLU A 20 28.94 44.47 42.24
CA GLU A 20 28.93 43.15 42.88
C GLU A 20 27.51 42.73 43.34
N ASN A 21 27.26 41.42 43.24
CA ASN A 21 26.15 40.65 43.83
C ASN A 21 24.79 40.64 43.08
N GLY A 22 24.80 40.12 41.85
CA GLY A 22 23.61 39.71 41.09
C GLY A 22 23.68 38.25 40.62
N ASP A 23 23.50 37.33 41.56
CA ASP A 23 23.06 35.93 41.42
C ASP A 23 23.53 35.09 40.21
N ARG A 24 24.71 34.44 40.33
CA ARG A 24 25.20 33.38 39.40
C ARG A 24 24.20 32.23 39.18
N ARG A 25 23.17 32.08 40.03
CA ARG A 25 22.16 31.01 39.90
C ARG A 25 21.18 31.25 38.75
N THR A 26 20.90 32.49 38.38
CA THR A 26 19.93 32.82 37.30
C THR A 26 20.48 32.48 35.90
N ALA A 27 21.75 32.78 35.62
CA ALA A 27 22.40 32.50 34.34
C ALA A 27 22.53 30.98 34.06
N ILE A 28 22.89 30.19 35.07
CA ILE A 28 23.00 28.71 34.97
C ILE A 28 21.63 28.08 34.70
N THR A 29 20.57 28.62 35.31
CA THR A 29 19.20 28.14 35.13
C THR A 29 18.68 28.43 33.71
N MET A 30 18.99 29.60 33.15
CA MET A 30 18.61 29.97 31.79
C MET A 30 19.36 29.13 30.73
N GLN A 31 20.65 28.87 30.94
CA GLN A 31 21.47 28.01 30.07
C GLN A 31 21.03 26.55 30.10
N ASN A 32 20.58 26.05 31.25
CA ASN A 32 20.03 24.68 31.37
C ASN A 32 18.64 24.55 30.75
N ARG A 33 17.77 25.57 30.86
CA ARG A 33 16.46 25.57 30.17
C ARG A 33 16.63 25.60 28.65
N TYR A 34 17.57 26.40 28.15
CA TYR A 34 17.91 26.43 26.73
C TYR A 34 18.45 25.07 26.22
N ARG A 35 19.38 24.44 26.95
CA ARG A 35 19.92 23.12 26.59
C ARG A 35 18.84 22.02 26.62
N THR A 36 17.91 22.07 27.57
CA THR A 36 16.78 21.13 27.64
C THR A 36 15.80 21.35 26.49
N LEU A 37 15.50 22.60 26.12
CA LEU A 37 14.62 22.93 24.99
C LEU A 37 15.25 22.55 23.64
N VAL A 38 16.55 22.79 23.45
CA VAL A 38 17.28 22.39 22.22
C VAL A 38 17.32 20.87 22.09
N LYS A 39 17.54 20.13 23.19
CA LYS A 39 17.49 18.66 23.20
C LYS A 39 16.08 18.14 22.89
N ALA A 40 15.05 18.74 23.48
CA ALA A 40 13.67 18.36 23.20
C ALA A 40 13.28 18.65 21.74
N LEU A 41 13.72 19.77 21.18
CA LEU A 41 13.50 20.11 19.77
C LEU A 41 14.23 19.16 18.83
N LEU A 42 15.49 18.81 19.10
CA LEU A 42 16.24 17.81 18.33
C LEU A 42 15.60 16.42 18.40
N LEU A 43 15.07 16.03 19.57
CA LEU A 43 14.34 14.76 19.76
C LEU A 43 13.01 14.74 19.01
N LEU A 44 12.34 15.89 18.85
CA LEU A 44 11.08 16.00 18.10
C LEU A 44 11.31 15.94 16.58
N VAL A 45 12.43 16.47 16.08
CA VAL A 45 12.78 16.45 14.64
C VAL A 45 13.15 15.03 14.17
N SER A 46 13.74 14.19 15.02
CA SER A 46 14.09 12.81 14.66
C SER A 46 12.87 11.86 14.55
N LEU A 47 11.67 12.30 14.96
CA LEU A 47 10.42 11.55 14.75
C LEU A 47 9.70 11.87 13.43
N VAL A 48 10.23 12.78 12.60
CA VAL A 48 9.67 13.06 11.26
C VAL A 48 10.13 11.99 10.28
N GLY A 49 9.55 10.80 10.45
CA GLY A 49 8.96 9.98 9.39
C GLY A 49 9.79 9.71 8.14
N CYS A 50 10.55 8.61 8.16
CA CYS A 50 10.86 7.85 6.96
C CYS A 50 9.60 7.09 6.51
N GLY A 51 8.56 7.81 6.07
CA GLY A 51 7.27 7.27 5.63
C GLY A 51 6.91 7.59 4.18
N ALA A 52 7.71 8.41 3.50
CA ALA A 52 7.33 9.01 2.22
C ALA A 52 7.93 8.34 0.96
N MET A 53 8.66 7.23 1.06
CA MET A 53 9.48 6.76 -0.07
C MET A 53 9.37 5.25 -0.33
N ASN A 54 8.16 4.72 -0.47
CA ASN A 54 7.96 3.44 -1.16
C ASN A 54 6.71 3.46 -2.05
N ALA A 55 6.36 4.63 -2.60
CA ALA A 55 5.61 4.63 -3.85
C ALA A 55 6.65 4.43 -4.97
N SER A 56 7.05 3.17 -5.19
CA SER A 56 7.72 2.76 -6.42
C SER A 56 6.73 3.01 -7.56
N GLN A 57 6.64 4.26 -8.00
CA GLN A 57 6.02 4.64 -9.25
C GLN A 57 6.80 3.88 -10.31
N CYS A 58 6.08 3.06 -11.06
CA CYS A 58 6.66 2.24 -12.10
C CYS A 58 7.67 3.05 -12.92
N GLY A 59 8.90 2.56 -13.00
CA GLY A 59 9.97 3.25 -13.74
C GLY A 59 9.70 3.24 -15.24
N GLY A 60 10.30 4.20 -15.96
CA GLY A 60 10.15 4.31 -17.41
C GLY A 60 8.74 4.73 -17.83
N ASP A 61 8.20 4.06 -18.84
CA ASP A 61 6.84 4.22 -19.37
C ASP A 61 5.80 3.33 -18.67
N GLY A 62 6.25 2.55 -17.68
CA GLY A 62 5.40 1.66 -16.91
C GLY A 62 4.29 2.42 -16.17
N ARG A 63 3.08 1.83 -16.17
CA ARG A 63 1.93 2.35 -15.42
C ARG A 63 1.55 1.39 -14.31
N THR A 64 1.25 1.93 -13.14
CA THR A 64 0.70 1.15 -12.04
C THR A 64 -0.63 0.52 -12.46
N ALA A 65 -0.78 -0.77 -12.19
CA ALA A 65 -1.98 -1.56 -12.45
C ALA A 65 -2.25 -2.51 -11.28
N MET A 66 -3.47 -3.03 -11.23
CA MET A 66 -3.86 -4.11 -10.33
C MET A 66 -3.84 -5.42 -11.10
N GLN A 67 -3.07 -6.39 -10.62
CA GLN A 67 -3.15 -7.78 -11.05
C GLN A 67 -4.01 -8.56 -10.06
N GLU A 68 -4.93 -9.36 -10.58
CA GLU A 68 -5.76 -10.25 -9.79
C GLU A 68 -5.73 -11.67 -10.33
N LEU A 69 -5.39 -12.61 -9.45
CA LEU A 69 -5.49 -14.05 -9.69
C LEU A 69 -6.73 -14.57 -8.98
N LEU A 70 -7.66 -15.14 -9.74
CA LEU A 70 -8.87 -15.77 -9.22
C LEU A 70 -8.77 -17.28 -9.43
N TYR A 71 -8.90 -18.05 -8.36
CA TYR A 71 -8.85 -19.51 -8.39
C TYR A 71 -10.26 -20.06 -8.21
N PHE A 72 -10.78 -20.61 -9.29
CA PHE A 72 -12.10 -21.18 -9.38
C PHE A 72 -12.02 -22.69 -9.19
N GLY A 73 -12.54 -23.18 -8.06
CA GLY A 73 -12.75 -24.60 -7.82
C GLY A 73 -13.65 -25.21 -8.90
N THR A 74 -13.42 -26.48 -9.20
CA THR A 74 -14.19 -27.20 -10.23
C THR A 74 -15.12 -28.24 -9.63
N GLU A 75 -14.95 -28.64 -8.37
CA GLU A 75 -15.82 -29.62 -7.74
C GLU A 75 -17.18 -29.01 -7.40
N THR A 76 -18.26 -29.66 -7.86
CA THR A 76 -19.65 -29.23 -7.65
C THR A 76 -20.48 -30.39 -7.13
N PRO A 77 -21.66 -30.14 -6.52
CA PRO A 77 -22.56 -31.23 -6.12
C PRO A 77 -23.00 -32.15 -7.28
N SER A 78 -23.01 -31.64 -8.51
CA SER A 78 -23.42 -32.34 -9.73
C SER A 78 -22.27 -33.01 -10.50
N GLY A 79 -21.03 -32.92 -10.02
CA GLY A 79 -19.85 -33.39 -10.73
C GLY A 79 -18.76 -32.33 -10.74
N HIS A 80 -18.16 -32.04 -11.90
CA HIS A 80 -17.14 -31.02 -12.03
C HIS A 80 -17.45 -30.05 -13.16
N VAL A 81 -16.97 -28.81 -13.03
CA VAL A 81 -17.03 -27.80 -14.10
C VAL A 81 -16.22 -28.28 -15.30
N THR A 82 -16.91 -28.52 -16.41
CA THR A 82 -16.30 -28.97 -17.68
C THR A 82 -15.53 -27.85 -18.38
N ALA A 83 -14.68 -28.21 -19.34
CA ALA A 83 -13.97 -27.23 -20.17
C ALA A 83 -14.96 -26.36 -20.96
N GLU A 84 -16.03 -26.95 -21.48
CA GLU A 84 -17.07 -26.25 -22.25
C GLU A 84 -17.84 -25.27 -21.37
N GLU A 85 -18.18 -25.65 -20.14
CA GLU A 85 -18.81 -24.75 -19.16
C GLU A 85 -17.90 -23.61 -18.74
N TRP A 86 -16.60 -23.89 -18.55
CA TRP A 86 -15.61 -22.87 -18.26
C TRP A 86 -15.48 -21.87 -19.41
N THR A 87 -15.33 -22.35 -20.65
CA THR A 87 -15.29 -21.49 -21.85
C THR A 87 -16.57 -20.66 -21.98
N ARG A 88 -17.73 -21.26 -21.74
CA ARG A 88 -19.01 -20.55 -21.76
C ARG A 88 -19.07 -19.46 -20.69
N PHE A 89 -18.67 -19.76 -19.46
CA PHE A 89 -18.59 -18.80 -18.36
C PHE A 89 -17.68 -17.61 -18.71
N LEU A 90 -16.50 -17.86 -19.29
CA LEU A 90 -15.61 -16.80 -19.76
C LEU A 90 -16.31 -15.90 -20.78
N SER A 91 -16.90 -16.50 -21.82
CA SER A 91 -17.53 -15.75 -22.92
C SER A 91 -18.76 -14.93 -22.48
N GLU A 92 -19.59 -15.48 -21.60
CA GLU A 92 -20.87 -14.86 -21.19
C GLU A 92 -20.69 -13.88 -20.04
N THR A 93 -19.72 -14.13 -19.15
CA THR A 93 -19.63 -13.41 -17.87
C THR A 93 -18.34 -12.59 -17.76
N VAL A 94 -17.19 -13.15 -18.14
CA VAL A 94 -15.89 -12.50 -17.89
C VAL A 94 -15.53 -11.54 -19.02
N THR A 95 -15.50 -12.01 -20.26
CA THR A 95 -15.07 -11.23 -21.43
C THR A 95 -15.86 -9.93 -21.63
N PRO A 96 -17.20 -9.88 -21.44
CA PRO A 96 -17.94 -8.61 -21.54
C PRO A 96 -17.54 -7.57 -20.50
N ARG A 97 -16.97 -7.99 -19.37
CA ARG A 97 -16.50 -7.11 -18.29
C ARG A 97 -15.02 -6.73 -18.44
N PHE A 98 -14.24 -7.56 -19.13
CA PHE A 98 -12.80 -7.37 -19.38
C PHE A 98 -12.49 -7.54 -20.88
N PRO A 99 -12.99 -6.64 -21.75
CA PRO A 99 -12.81 -6.75 -23.20
C PRO A 99 -11.35 -6.55 -23.66
N GLU A 100 -10.55 -5.85 -22.85
CA GLU A 100 -9.13 -5.58 -23.13
C GLU A 100 -8.24 -6.84 -23.06
N GLY A 101 -8.75 -7.93 -22.47
CA GLY A 101 -8.05 -9.20 -22.42
C GLY A 101 -7.99 -9.83 -21.03
N LEU A 102 -7.69 -11.12 -21.03
CA LEU A 102 -7.53 -11.97 -19.85
C LEU A 102 -6.64 -13.16 -20.22
N SER A 103 -6.07 -13.80 -19.21
CA SER A 103 -5.39 -15.09 -19.37
C SER A 103 -5.96 -16.11 -18.41
N THR A 104 -6.03 -17.38 -18.82
CA THR A 104 -6.51 -18.46 -17.95
C THR A 104 -5.73 -19.75 -18.21
N TRP A 105 -5.59 -20.57 -17.16
CA TRP A 105 -4.98 -21.88 -17.23
C TRP A 105 -5.60 -22.81 -16.19
N GLN A 106 -5.44 -24.12 -16.37
CA GLN A 106 -5.79 -25.11 -15.36
C GLN A 106 -4.70 -25.20 -14.30
N ALA A 107 -5.11 -25.37 -13.05
CA ALA A 107 -4.24 -25.64 -11.92
C ALA A 107 -4.80 -26.82 -11.11
N SER A 108 -3.93 -27.45 -10.34
CA SER A 108 -4.32 -28.44 -9.34
C SER A 108 -3.77 -27.97 -8.00
N GLY A 109 -4.66 -27.83 -7.03
CA GLY A 109 -4.33 -27.44 -5.67
C GLY A 109 -4.42 -28.61 -4.71
N GLN A 110 -3.80 -28.46 -3.54
CA GLN A 110 -4.09 -29.29 -2.39
C GLN A 110 -4.14 -28.44 -1.13
N TRP A 111 -5.10 -28.72 -0.26
CA TRP A 111 -5.23 -28.03 1.02
C TRP A 111 -5.61 -29.02 2.12
N ARG A 112 -5.25 -28.69 3.35
CA ARG A 112 -5.60 -29.49 4.53
C ARG A 112 -6.90 -28.96 5.11
N SER A 113 -7.93 -29.80 5.10
CA SER A 113 -9.22 -29.50 5.74
C SER A 113 -9.11 -29.41 7.26
N ALA A 114 -10.16 -28.88 7.89
CA ALA A 114 -10.25 -28.79 9.35
C ALA A 114 -10.19 -30.18 10.04
N SER A 115 -10.60 -31.25 9.36
CA SER A 115 -10.48 -32.64 9.83
C SER A 115 -9.08 -33.23 9.64
N GLY A 116 -8.14 -32.49 9.03
CA GLY A 116 -6.78 -32.94 8.75
C GLY A 116 -6.61 -33.67 7.41
N GLN A 117 -7.70 -33.94 6.70
CA GLN A 117 -7.66 -34.58 5.38
C GLN A 117 -7.05 -33.64 4.34
N ILE A 118 -6.13 -34.15 3.52
CA ILE A 118 -5.65 -33.43 2.33
C ILE A 118 -6.68 -33.59 1.23
N ILE A 119 -7.30 -32.48 0.84
CA ILE A 119 -8.23 -32.38 -0.28
C ILE A 119 -7.42 -31.90 -1.48
N ARG A 120 -7.60 -32.56 -2.62
CA ARG A 120 -6.99 -32.18 -3.90
C ARG A 120 -8.11 -31.75 -4.80
N GLU A 121 -8.00 -30.56 -5.36
CA GLU A 121 -9.04 -30.01 -6.21
C GLU A 121 -8.44 -29.47 -7.49
N SER A 122 -9.08 -29.78 -8.62
CA SER A 122 -8.80 -29.13 -9.89
C SER A 122 -9.39 -27.72 -9.88
N SER A 123 -8.69 -26.78 -10.48
CA SER A 123 -9.08 -25.38 -10.52
C SER A 123 -8.83 -24.76 -11.88
N TYR A 124 -9.60 -23.74 -12.24
CA TYR A 124 -9.20 -22.78 -13.25
C TYR A 124 -8.65 -21.53 -12.57
N VAL A 125 -7.52 -21.02 -13.06
CA VAL A 125 -6.99 -19.73 -12.66
C VAL A 125 -7.31 -18.71 -13.74
N LEU A 126 -7.87 -17.57 -13.35
CA LEU A 126 -8.07 -16.40 -14.19
C LEU A 126 -7.12 -15.30 -13.73
N ASN A 127 -6.31 -14.79 -14.64
CA ASN A 127 -5.44 -13.66 -14.43
C ASN A 127 -5.98 -12.42 -15.15
N LEU A 128 -6.26 -11.39 -14.37
CA LEU A 128 -6.73 -10.10 -14.85
C LEU A 128 -5.72 -9.02 -14.48
N VAL A 129 -5.40 -8.15 -15.44
CA VAL A 129 -4.59 -6.96 -15.19
C VAL A 129 -5.41 -5.74 -15.62
N HIS A 130 -5.81 -4.92 -14.66
CA HIS A 130 -6.69 -3.77 -14.91
C HIS A 130 -6.21 -2.53 -14.14
N ARG A 131 -6.84 -1.39 -14.40
CA ARG A 131 -6.61 -0.17 -13.61
C ARG A 131 -7.11 -0.36 -12.18
N ASP A 132 -6.45 0.22 -11.19
CA ASP A 132 -6.91 0.18 -9.81
C ASP A 132 -8.06 1.18 -9.58
N ASP A 133 -9.22 0.87 -10.15
CA ASP A 133 -10.42 1.69 -10.13
C ASP A 133 -11.61 0.91 -9.52
N PRO A 134 -12.65 1.59 -9.00
CA PRO A 134 -13.82 0.92 -8.40
C PRO A 134 -14.60 0.03 -9.39
N VAL A 135 -14.67 0.43 -10.67
CA VAL A 135 -15.44 -0.28 -11.71
C VAL A 135 -14.91 -1.71 -11.96
N PRO A 136 -13.64 -1.93 -12.32
CA PRO A 136 -13.13 -3.29 -12.50
C PRO A 136 -13.12 -4.09 -11.19
N ASN A 137 -12.90 -3.44 -10.04
CA ASN A 137 -13.01 -4.10 -8.74
C ASN A 137 -14.42 -4.69 -8.49
N LYS A 138 -15.47 -3.93 -8.83
CA LYS A 138 -16.86 -4.41 -8.76
C LYS A 138 -17.12 -5.52 -9.79
N ALA A 139 -16.60 -5.37 -11.00
CA ALA A 139 -16.74 -6.39 -12.04
C ALA A 139 -16.14 -7.74 -11.62
N VAL A 140 -14.97 -7.75 -10.95
CA VAL A 140 -14.39 -8.98 -10.39
C VAL A 140 -15.30 -9.60 -9.34
N GLN A 141 -15.87 -8.80 -8.42
CA GLN A 141 -16.80 -9.30 -7.42
C GLN A 141 -18.05 -9.94 -8.05
N ASP A 142 -18.57 -9.33 -9.11
CA ASP A 142 -19.73 -9.86 -9.84
C ASP A 142 -19.42 -11.17 -10.56
N ILE A 143 -18.22 -11.30 -11.13
CA ILE A 143 -17.73 -12.56 -11.73
C ILE A 143 -17.68 -13.66 -10.65
N ILE A 144 -17.10 -13.35 -9.48
CA ILE A 144 -17.00 -14.30 -8.36
C ILE A 144 -18.41 -14.71 -7.90
N ALA A 145 -19.30 -13.76 -7.68
CA ALA A 145 -20.67 -14.04 -7.26
C ALA A 145 -21.42 -14.90 -8.29
N SER A 146 -21.29 -14.56 -9.58
CA SER A 146 -21.90 -15.33 -10.67
C SER A 146 -21.37 -16.76 -10.72
N TYR A 147 -20.07 -16.98 -10.54
CA TYR A 147 -19.49 -18.32 -10.53
C TYR A 147 -20.02 -19.15 -9.36
N LYS A 148 -20.03 -18.55 -8.16
CA LYS A 148 -20.55 -19.18 -6.94
C LYS A 148 -22.00 -19.63 -7.11
N ILE A 149 -22.85 -18.78 -7.69
CA ILE A 149 -24.26 -19.11 -7.95
C ILE A 149 -24.37 -20.21 -9.01
N ARG A 150 -23.68 -20.07 -10.15
CA ARG A 150 -23.78 -20.97 -11.30
C ARG A 150 -23.30 -22.39 -11.00
N PHE A 151 -22.20 -22.52 -10.24
CA PHE A 151 -21.53 -23.79 -9.97
C PHE A 151 -21.56 -24.20 -8.49
N GLN A 152 -22.41 -23.55 -7.70
CA GLN A 152 -22.64 -23.85 -6.28
C GLN A 152 -21.35 -23.89 -5.44
N GLN A 153 -20.43 -22.96 -5.72
CA GLN A 153 -19.18 -22.86 -4.97
C GLN A 153 -19.36 -22.09 -3.66
N GLU A 154 -18.72 -22.58 -2.61
CA GLU A 154 -18.65 -21.84 -1.34
C GLU A 154 -17.77 -20.59 -1.45
N ALA A 155 -16.67 -20.67 -2.21
CA ALA A 155 -15.69 -19.61 -2.34
C ALA A 155 -14.95 -19.63 -3.69
N VAL A 156 -14.35 -18.49 -4.02
CA VAL A 156 -13.33 -18.33 -5.07
C VAL A 156 -12.19 -17.58 -4.41
N LEU A 157 -10.97 -18.14 -4.44
CA LEU A 157 -9.82 -17.44 -3.88
C LEU A 157 -9.44 -16.29 -4.81
N ARG A 158 -9.29 -15.10 -4.23
CA ARG A 158 -8.86 -13.87 -4.93
C ARG A 158 -7.55 -13.39 -4.33
N VAL A 159 -6.51 -13.29 -5.15
CA VAL A 159 -5.22 -12.72 -4.77
C VAL A 159 -5.02 -11.43 -5.55
N LYS A 160 -4.63 -10.36 -4.87
CA LYS A 160 -4.41 -9.03 -5.46
C LYS A 160 -2.96 -8.62 -5.31
N SER A 161 -2.42 -7.95 -6.33
CA SER A 161 -1.08 -7.38 -6.29
C SER A 161 -1.01 -6.12 -7.16
N THR A 162 -0.36 -5.08 -6.63
CA THR A 162 -0.02 -3.89 -7.41
C THR A 162 1.19 -4.21 -8.28
N VAL A 163 1.08 -3.98 -9.59
CA VAL A 163 2.10 -4.32 -10.58
C VAL A 163 2.41 -3.14 -11.50
N CYS A 164 3.55 -3.21 -12.18
CA CYS A 164 3.90 -2.28 -13.26
C CYS A 164 3.59 -2.90 -14.61
N LYS A 165 2.69 -2.27 -15.36
CA LYS A 165 2.28 -2.67 -16.70
C LYS A 165 2.95 -1.80 -17.75
N MET A 166 3.62 -2.42 -18.71
CA MET A 166 4.24 -1.84 -19.91
C MET A 166 3.86 -2.69 -21.13
N PHE A 167 3.93 -2.13 -22.34
CA PHE A 167 3.61 -2.82 -23.60
C PHE A 167 4.76 -2.69 -24.59
#